data_AF-A0A182F679-F1
#
_entry.id   AF-A0A182F679-F1
#
_cell.length_a   1.000
_cell.length_b   1.000
_cell.length_c   1.000
_cell.angle_alpha   90.00
_cell.angle_beta   90.00
_cell.angle_gamma   90.00
#
_symmetry.space_group_name_H-M   'P 1'
#
loop_
_entity.id
_entity.type
_entity.pdbx_description
1 polymer ?
#
loop_
_entity_poly.entity_id
_entity_poly.type
_entity_poly.pdbx_seq_one_letter_code
_entity_poly.pdbx_strand_id
1 'polypeptide(L)'
;FWAAYVPCEAQHKDAVQITLEQIDVIKRLTERYSPHLTSCASVFDIVQAHKNRQMCSLIGVEGGHSLGGSLGVLRIYYALGVRYMTLTSTCHTPWADSSNADAPKYDVRHGGLTAYGK
;
A
#
# COMPACT_ATOMS: atom_id res chain seq x y z
N PHE A 1 7.93 6.65 -4.55
CA PHE A 1 7.05 6.04 -3.54
C PHE A 1 7.82 4.97 -2.81
N TRP A 2 7.69 4.94 -1.49
CA TRP A 2 8.15 3.84 -0.65
C TRP A 2 7.03 2.81 -0.56
N ALA A 3 7.35 1.55 -0.83
CA ALA A 3 6.39 0.46 -0.72
C ALA A 3 6.30 -0.01 0.73
N ALA A 4 5.12 0.14 1.34
CA ALA A 4 4.75 -0.56 2.57
C ALA A 4 4.28 -1.97 2.18
N TYR A 5 5.26 -2.82 1.86
CA TYR A 5 5.05 -4.21 1.44
C TYR A 5 4.87 -5.14 2.63
N VAL A 6 3.97 -6.12 2.46
CA VAL A 6 3.76 -7.23 3.40
C VAL A 6 3.68 -8.54 2.63
N PRO A 7 4.39 -9.61 3.07
CA PRO A 7 4.29 -10.93 2.46
C PRO A 7 2.88 -11.50 2.44
N CYS A 8 2.57 -12.32 1.43
CA CYS A 8 1.25 -12.94 1.27
C CYS A 8 0.90 -13.89 2.42
N GLU A 9 1.90 -14.48 3.07
CA GLU A 9 1.75 -15.43 4.18
C GLU A 9 1.16 -14.79 5.44
N ALA A 10 1.19 -13.45 5.52
CA ALA A 10 0.57 -12.66 6.58
C ALA A 10 -0.94 -12.42 6.36
N GLN A 11 -1.47 -12.74 5.17
CA GLN A 11 -2.91 -12.63 4.91
C GLN A 11 -3.68 -13.53 5.90
N HIS A 12 -4.76 -13.01 6.49
CA HIS A 12 -5.53 -13.62 7.58
C HIS A 12 -4.77 -13.82 8.90
N LYS A 13 -3.60 -13.19 9.05
CA LYS A 13 -2.80 -13.18 10.28
C LYS A 13 -2.54 -11.74 10.71
N ASP A 14 -1.30 -11.30 10.59
CA ASP A 14 -0.73 -10.05 11.09
C ASP A 14 -0.50 -9.00 10.00
N ALA A 15 -1.08 -9.18 8.79
CA ALA A 15 -0.85 -8.26 7.67
C ALA A 15 -1.10 -6.79 8.02
N VAL A 16 -2.19 -6.47 8.74
CA VAL A 16 -2.51 -5.10 9.16
C VAL A 16 -1.43 -4.53 10.10
N GLN A 17 -0.94 -5.32 11.05
CA GLN A 17 0.11 -4.90 11.97
C GLN A 17 1.40 -4.61 11.21
N ILE A 18 1.84 -5.54 10.36
CA ILE A 18 3.07 -5.38 9.57
C ILE A 18 2.94 -4.15 8.65
N THR A 19 1.78 -3.92 8.01
CA THR A 19 1.59 -2.72 7.19
C THR A 19 1.73 -1.44 8.02
N LEU A 20 1.19 -1.38 9.24
CA LEU A 20 1.34 -0.23 10.12
C LEU A 20 2.80 0.00 10.52
N GLU A 21 3.55 -1.06 10.82
CA GLU A 21 4.99 -0.99 11.12
C GLU A 21 5.80 -0.52 9.91
N GLN A 22 5.42 -0.94 8.70
CA GLN A 22 6.05 -0.49 7.45
C GLN A 22 5.74 0.98 7.15
N ILE A 23 4.50 1.43 7.40
CA ILE A 23 4.14 2.86 7.31
C ILE A 23 4.96 3.67 8.33
N ASP A 24 5.05 3.19 9.58
CA ASP A 24 5.82 3.84 10.63
C ASP A 24 7.30 3.99 10.28
N VAL A 25 7.96 2.91 9.83
CA VAL A 25 9.39 2.97 9.50
C VAL A 25 9.65 3.92 8.33
N ILE A 26 8.77 3.99 7.33
CA ILE A 26 8.88 4.94 6.21
C ILE A 26 8.78 6.39 6.73
N LYS A 27 7.84 6.66 7.66
CA LYS A 27 7.68 7.99 8.25
C LYS A 27 8.90 8.38 9.08
N ARG A 28 9.36 7.51 9.98
CA ARG A 28 10.57 7.76 10.80
C ARG A 28 11.83 7.92 9.95
N LEU A 29 11.97 7.14 8.88
CA LEU A 29 13.07 7.28 7.93
C LEU A 29 13.03 8.67 7.27
N THR A 30 11.86 9.07 6.77
CA THR A 30 11.67 10.38 6.14
C THR A 30 12.01 11.52 7.10
N GLU A 31 11.52 11.45 8.35
CA GLU A 31 11.80 12.45 9.39
C GLU A 31 13.29 12.51 9.75
N ARG A 32 13.95 11.37 9.92
CA ARG A 32 15.37 11.29 10.26
C ARG A 32 16.28 11.97 9.23
N TYR A 33 15.91 11.94 7.96
CA TYR A 33 16.68 12.52 6.86
C TYR A 33 16.09 13.83 6.32
N SER A 34 15.18 14.45 7.06
CA SER A 34 14.67 15.79 6.75
C SER A 34 15.79 16.84 6.82
N PRO A 35 15.84 17.85 5.92
CA PRO A 35 14.87 18.14 4.85
C PRO A 35 15.15 17.44 3.52
N HIS A 36 16.20 16.62 3.39
CA HIS A 36 16.56 15.95 2.14
C HIS A 36 15.48 14.96 1.70
N LEU A 37 14.96 14.15 2.62
CA LEU A 37 13.68 13.46 2.45
C LEU A 37 12.57 14.32 3.04
N THR A 38 11.47 14.51 2.30
CA THR A 38 10.31 15.28 2.77
C THR A 38 9.04 14.47 2.57
N SER A 39 8.19 14.41 3.59
CA SER A 39 6.91 13.73 3.50
C SER A 39 6.00 14.46 2.53
N CYS A 40 5.35 13.70 1.66
CA CYS A 40 4.44 14.23 0.65
C CYS A 40 3.19 13.39 0.57
N ALA A 41 2.05 14.05 0.34
CA ALA A 41 0.76 13.38 0.23
C ALA A 41 -0.11 13.95 -0.89
N SER A 42 0.42 14.83 -1.74
CA SER A 42 -0.31 15.45 -2.84
C SER A 42 0.61 15.81 -4.00
N VAL A 43 0.02 16.09 -5.17
CA VAL A 43 0.75 16.63 -6.32
C VAL A 43 1.41 17.98 -5.99
N PHE A 44 0.74 18.81 -5.18
CA PHE A 44 1.31 20.07 -4.72
C PHE A 44 2.59 19.84 -3.90
N ASP A 45 2.58 18.89 -2.97
CA ASP A 45 3.77 18.55 -2.17
C ASP A 45 4.91 18.05 -3.05
N ILE A 46 4.61 17.21 -4.06
CA ILE A 46 5.59 16.73 -5.04
C ILE A 46 6.24 17.92 -5.77
N VAL A 47 5.43 18.83 -6.30
CA VAL A 47 5.93 20.01 -7.03
C VAL A 47 6.75 20.91 -6.11
N GLN A 48 6.32 21.10 -4.86
CA GLN A 48 7.01 21.97 -3.91
C GLN A 48 8.35 21.36 -3.45
N ALA A 49 8.37 20.07 -3.12
CA ALA A 49 9.59 19.34 -2.77
C ALA A 49 10.61 19.39 -3.93
N HIS A 50 10.15 19.20 -5.17
CA HIS A 50 11.00 19.32 -6.35
C HIS A 50 11.61 20.74 -6.49
N LYS A 51 10.79 21.80 -6.33
CA LYS A 51 11.29 23.19 -6.34
C LYS A 51 12.35 23.44 -5.26
N ASN A 52 12.17 22.84 -4.09
CA ASN A 52 13.09 22.94 -2.95
C ASN A 52 14.31 22.01 -3.08
N ARG A 53 14.44 21.24 -4.17
CA ARG A 53 15.49 20.22 -4.37
C ARG A 53 15.50 19.13 -3.28
N GLN A 54 14.31 18.77 -2.80
CA GLN A 54 14.08 17.72 -1.80
C GLN A 54 13.53 16.46 -2.48
N MET A 55 13.84 15.29 -1.93
CA MET A 55 13.28 14.01 -2.35
C MET A 55 11.92 13.79 -1.66
N CYS A 56 10.87 13.89 -2.46
CA CYS A 56 9.50 13.68 -2.03
C CYS A 56 9.23 12.20 -1.70
N SER A 57 8.90 11.94 -0.44
CA SER A 57 8.65 10.61 0.11
C SER A 57 7.15 10.38 0.28
N LEU A 58 6.58 9.61 -0.64
CA LEU A 58 5.19 9.16 -0.61
C LEU A 58 5.11 7.69 -0.21
N ILE A 59 3.98 7.27 0.36
CA ILE A 59 3.74 5.89 0.80
C ILE A 59 2.70 5.24 -0.10
N GLY A 60 2.98 4.02 -0.53
CA GLY A 60 1.99 3.15 -1.15
C GLY A 60 1.97 1.77 -0.49
N VAL A 61 0.77 1.26 -0.25
CA VAL A 61 0.59 -0.08 0.34
C VAL A 61 0.55 -1.11 -0.77
N GLU A 62 1.39 -2.15 -0.66
CA GLU A 62 1.49 -3.19 -1.67
C GLU A 62 0.75 -4.45 -1.22
N GLY A 63 -0.45 -4.64 -1.79
CA GLY A 63 -1.29 -5.82 -1.57
C GLY A 63 -2.51 -5.51 -0.70
N GLY A 64 -3.70 -5.79 -1.23
CA GLY A 64 -4.97 -5.52 -0.56
C GLY A 64 -5.25 -6.38 0.68
N HIS A 65 -4.48 -7.45 0.89
CA HIS A 65 -4.52 -8.24 2.13
C HIS A 65 -4.11 -7.43 3.36
N SER A 66 -3.33 -6.37 3.14
CA SER A 66 -3.00 -5.35 4.14
C SER A 66 -4.22 -4.68 4.77
N LEU A 67 -5.40 -4.75 4.15
CA LEU A 67 -6.65 -4.20 4.70
C LEU A 67 -7.30 -5.09 5.76
N GLY A 68 -6.94 -6.37 5.85
CA GLY A 68 -7.67 -7.33 6.69
C GLY A 68 -9.16 -7.42 6.37
N GLY A 69 -9.56 -7.12 5.12
CA GLY A 69 -10.97 -7.09 4.70
C GLY A 69 -11.78 -5.92 5.27
N SER A 70 -11.14 -4.79 5.64
CA SER A 70 -11.82 -3.65 6.28
C SER A 70 -11.62 -2.33 5.52
N LEU A 71 -12.73 -1.70 5.10
CA LEU A 71 -12.72 -0.32 4.59
C LEU A 71 -12.36 0.71 5.67
N GLY A 72 -12.54 0.37 6.95
CA GLY A 72 -12.07 1.20 8.06
C GLY A 72 -10.54 1.32 8.04
N VAL A 73 -9.85 0.18 7.90
CA VAL A 73 -8.39 0.13 7.77
C VAL A 73 -7.92 0.90 6.54
N LEU A 74 -8.61 0.78 5.41
CA LEU A 74 -8.31 1.55 4.19
C LEU A 74 -8.31 3.07 4.46
N ARG A 75 -9.34 3.59 5.15
CA ARG A 75 -9.42 5.01 5.50
C ARG A 75 -8.35 5.43 6.50
N ILE A 76 -7.98 4.56 7.45
CA ILE A 76 -6.89 4.84 8.38
C ILE A 76 -5.55 4.92 7.65
N TYR A 77 -5.25 4.00 6.73
CA TYR A 77 -4.04 4.09 5.90
C TYR A 77 -3.98 5.38 5.09
N TYR A 78 -5.09 5.79 4.49
CA TYR A 78 -5.17 7.07 3.81
C TYR A 78 -4.86 8.26 4.75
N ALA A 79 -5.44 8.26 5.96
CA ALA A 79 -5.17 9.27 6.98
C ALA A 79 -3.71 9.27 7.45
N LEU A 80 -3.04 8.12 7.45
CA LEU A 80 -1.62 7.98 7.81
C LEU A 80 -0.66 8.44 6.71
N GLY A 81 -1.14 8.74 5.50
CA GLY A 81 -0.35 9.28 4.39
C GLY A 81 -0.21 8.38 3.18
N VAL A 82 -0.87 7.22 3.16
CA VAL A 82 -0.87 6.32 2.00
C VAL A 82 -1.61 6.96 0.82
N ARG A 83 -1.04 6.91 -0.38
CA ARG A 83 -1.59 7.54 -1.59
C ARG A 83 -1.80 6.63 -2.79
N TYR A 84 -1.36 5.38 -2.71
CA TYR A 84 -1.87 4.32 -3.59
C TYR A 84 -1.99 3.01 -2.81
N MET A 85 -2.80 2.10 -3.34
CA MET A 85 -2.85 0.71 -2.92
C MET A 85 -2.78 -0.20 -4.13
N THR A 86 -1.86 -1.18 -4.11
CA THR A 86 -1.90 -2.29 -5.05
C THR A 86 -3.01 -3.25 -4.60
N LEU A 87 -4.00 -3.53 -5.47
CA LEU A 87 -5.18 -4.32 -5.10
C LEU A 87 -4.83 -5.74 -4.62
N THR A 88 -3.83 -6.34 -5.24
CA THR A 88 -3.27 -7.64 -4.88
C THR A 88 -1.76 -7.60 -4.96
N SER A 89 -1.07 -8.40 -4.14
CA SER A 89 0.32 -8.77 -4.43
C SER A 89 0.28 -10.00 -5.36
N THR A 90 1.14 -10.99 -5.13
CA THR A 90 1.12 -12.27 -5.86
C THR A 90 -0.03 -13.19 -5.42
N CYS A 91 -0.70 -12.92 -4.30
CA CYS A 91 -1.85 -13.68 -3.79
C CYS A 91 -3.20 -12.97 -4.05
N HIS A 92 -4.25 -13.78 -4.24
CA HIS A 92 -5.64 -13.29 -4.27
C HIS A 92 -6.04 -12.76 -2.89
N THR A 93 -6.83 -11.70 -2.86
CA THR A 93 -7.59 -11.31 -1.66
C THR A 93 -8.98 -11.93 -1.72
N PRO A 94 -9.78 -11.89 -0.64
CA PRO A 94 -11.19 -12.30 -0.71
C PRO A 94 -12.05 -11.48 -1.68
N TRP A 95 -11.52 -10.40 -2.25
CA TRP A 95 -12.29 -9.45 -3.06
C TRP A 95 -11.67 -9.08 -4.41
N ALA A 96 -10.44 -9.53 -4.69
CA ALA A 96 -9.73 -9.29 -5.95
C ALA A 96 -8.82 -10.47 -6.33
N ASP A 97 -8.79 -10.80 -7.62
CA ASP A 97 -7.83 -11.76 -8.19
C ASP A 97 -6.46 -11.12 -8.43
N SER A 98 -5.38 -11.87 -8.14
CA SER A 98 -4.03 -11.48 -8.54
C SER A 98 -3.70 -11.99 -9.94
N SER A 99 -2.52 -11.63 -10.45
CA SER A 99 -2.00 -12.13 -11.73
C SER A 99 -1.85 -13.66 -11.79
N ASN A 100 -1.94 -14.37 -10.65
CA ASN A 100 -1.98 -15.83 -10.66
C ASN A 100 -3.24 -16.40 -11.33
N ALA A 101 -4.31 -15.60 -11.46
CA ALA A 101 -5.48 -15.96 -12.25
C ALA A 101 -5.13 -16.21 -13.73
N ASP A 102 -4.13 -15.50 -14.25
CA ASP A 102 -3.67 -15.61 -15.65
C ASP A 102 -2.46 -16.54 -15.80
N ALA A 103 -1.99 -17.16 -14.71
CA ALA A 103 -0.90 -18.13 -14.79
C ALA A 103 -1.36 -19.39 -15.55
N PRO A 104 -0.46 -20.26 -16.04
CA PRO A 104 -0.83 -21.47 -16.80
C PRO A 104 -1.78 -22.43 -16.08
N LYS A 105 -1.87 -22.33 -14.75
CA LYS A 105 -2.79 -23.13 -13.92
C LYS A 105 -4.21 -22.54 -13.85
N TYR A 106 -4.42 -21.34 -14.38
CA TYR A 106 -5.69 -20.59 -14.39
C TYR A 106 -6.38 -20.58 -13.02
N ASP A 107 -5.70 -20.08 -11.98
CA ASP A 107 -6.24 -20.02 -10.61
C ASP A 107 -7.20 -18.83 -10.42
N VAL A 108 -8.26 -18.77 -11.21
CA VAL A 108 -9.27 -17.70 -11.14
C VAL A 108 -10.17 -17.94 -9.91
N ARG A 109 -10.28 -16.95 -9.01
CA ARG A 109 -11.16 -17.06 -7.83
C ARG A 109 -12.43 -16.24 -7.94
N HIS A 110 -12.35 -15.04 -8.51
CA HIS A 110 -13.44 -14.05 -8.51
C HIS A 110 -13.85 -13.60 -9.91
N GLY A 111 -13.01 -13.83 -10.92
CA GLY A 111 -13.17 -13.25 -12.25
C GLY A 111 -12.85 -11.75 -12.26
N GLY A 112 -11.84 -11.34 -11.48
CA GLY A 112 -11.47 -9.94 -11.29
C GLY A 112 -11.87 -9.42 -9.90
N LEU A 113 -12.84 -8.50 -9.85
CA LEU A 113 -13.32 -7.89 -8.60
C LEU A 113 -14.69 -8.42 -8.19
N THR A 114 -14.80 -8.84 -6.93
CA THR A 114 -16.09 -9.17 -6.29
C THR A 114 -16.96 -7.91 -6.11
N ALA A 115 -18.22 -8.08 -5.69
CA ALA A 115 -19.09 -6.95 -5.34
C ALA A 115 -18.55 -6.09 -4.19
N TYR A 116 -17.79 -6.67 -3.26
CA TYR A 116 -17.14 -5.92 -2.18
C TYR A 116 -15.90 -5.15 -2.67
N GLY A 117 -15.21 -5.67 -3.69
CA GLY A 117 -14.02 -5.02 -4.26
C GLY A 117 -14.33 -3.85 -5.19
N LYS A 118 -15.60 -3.68 -5.58
CA LYS A 118 -16.11 -2.55 -6.39
C LYS A 118 -16.56 -1.42 -5.46
#